data_AF-A0AAF0HZ17-F1
#
_entry.id   AF-A0AAF0HZ17-F1
#
_cell.length_a   1.000
_cell.length_b   1.000
_cell.length_c   1.000
_cell.angle_alpha   90.00
_cell.angle_beta   90.00
_cell.angle_gamma   90.00
#
_symmetry.space_group_name_H-M   'P 1'
#
loop_
_entity.id
_entity.type
_entity.pdbx_description
1 polymer ?
#
loop_
_entity_poly.entity_id
_entity_poly.type
_entity_poly.pdbx_seq_one_letter_code
_entity_poly.pdbx_strand_id
1 'polypeptide(L)'
;MSPENSRNENDIHILTVRSCEILRNLRNSLRQLGLDKAIEELAGDIPGARERLGHVVTLTQEAADSVLLNVETAMPGQERLSEDADSLKLRWNALSEGPEDKNLAYELATETRAWLINVRQVNSETSQQLHAIMMAQGFQDVTGQIVQHMVGILNQVEQQLIQLLRDTSPGIVSPGHSEKLSSTPSSTLPASQDDVDDLLASLGL
;
A
#
# COMPACT_ATOMS: atom_id res chain seq x y z
N MET A 1 0.34 -57.98 -22.89
CA MET A 1 0.28 -56.52 -23.07
C MET A 1 -0.51 -56.25 -24.34
N SER A 2 -1.66 -55.61 -24.20
CA SER A 2 -2.71 -55.55 -25.23
C SER A 2 -2.37 -54.56 -26.37
N PRO A 3 -2.75 -54.86 -27.63
CA PRO A 3 -2.46 -54.03 -28.81
C PRO A 3 -3.15 -52.65 -28.82
N GLU A 4 -4.10 -52.39 -27.91
CA GLU A 4 -4.69 -51.06 -27.72
C GLU A 4 -3.75 -50.08 -27.01
N ASN A 5 -2.90 -50.57 -26.09
CA ASN A 5 -1.99 -49.71 -25.32
C ASN A 5 -0.88 -49.13 -26.21
N SER A 6 -0.36 -49.93 -27.15
CA SER A 6 0.64 -49.50 -28.13
C SER A 6 0.08 -48.58 -29.21
N ARG A 7 -1.23 -48.60 -29.47
CA ARG A 7 -1.90 -47.68 -30.42
C ARG A 7 -2.13 -46.31 -29.82
N ASN A 8 -2.54 -46.26 -28.55
CA ASN A 8 -2.73 -45.02 -27.79
C ASN A 8 -1.39 -44.30 -27.52
N GLU A 9 -0.33 -45.06 -27.25
CA GLU A 9 1.03 -44.53 -27.06
C GLU A 9 1.60 -43.92 -28.36
N ASN A 10 1.24 -44.48 -29.52
CA ASN A 10 1.61 -43.94 -30.83
C ASN A 10 0.82 -42.66 -31.17
N ASP A 11 -0.47 -42.58 -30.83
CA ASP A 11 -1.28 -41.37 -31.02
C ASP A 11 -0.83 -40.22 -30.11
N ILE A 12 -0.48 -40.49 -28.85
CA ILE A 12 0.12 -39.49 -27.94
C ILE A 12 1.47 -39.00 -28.50
N HIS A 13 2.28 -39.90 -29.05
CA HIS A 13 3.56 -39.53 -29.68
C HIS A 13 3.35 -38.67 -30.93
N ILE A 14 2.37 -38.98 -31.77
CA ILE A 14 2.03 -38.18 -32.96
C ILE A 14 1.50 -36.79 -32.54
N LEU A 15 0.64 -36.71 -31.52
CA LEU A 15 0.11 -35.44 -31.02
C LEU A 15 1.19 -34.56 -30.38
N THR A 16 2.13 -35.15 -29.65
CA THR A 16 3.26 -34.41 -29.05
C THR A 16 4.24 -33.91 -30.11
N VAL A 17 4.57 -34.72 -31.12
CA VAL A 17 5.40 -34.29 -32.26
C VAL A 17 4.74 -33.13 -33.01
N ARG A 18 3.44 -33.24 -33.31
CA ARG A 18 2.70 -32.20 -34.02
C ARG A 18 2.59 -30.91 -33.20
N SER A 19 2.39 -31.01 -31.89
CA SER A 19 2.40 -29.87 -30.97
C SER A 19 3.77 -29.19 -30.92
N CYS A 20 4.86 -29.98 -30.89
CA CYS A 20 6.23 -29.47 -30.97
C CYS A 20 6.52 -28.76 -32.29
N GLU A 21 5.98 -29.25 -33.41
CA GLU A 21 6.15 -28.65 -34.73
C GLU A 21 5.41 -27.31 -34.84
N ILE A 22 4.17 -27.25 -34.31
CA ILE A 22 3.40 -26.00 -34.19
C ILE A 22 4.14 -25.00 -33.29
N LEU A 23 4.64 -25.42 -32.12
CA LEU A 23 5.43 -24.57 -31.22
C LEU A 23 6.72 -24.06 -31.87
N ARG A 24 7.41 -24.90 -32.65
CA ARG A 24 8.62 -24.50 -33.41
C ARG A 24 8.28 -23.48 -34.49
N ASN A 25 7.20 -23.68 -35.24
CA ASN A 25 6.76 -22.74 -36.27
C ASN A 25 6.31 -21.41 -35.67
N LEU A 26 5.57 -21.44 -34.56
CA LEU A 26 5.23 -20.25 -33.80
C LEU A 26 6.50 -19.51 -33.33
N ARG A 27 7.43 -20.21 -32.68
CA ARG A 27 8.70 -19.62 -32.22
C ARG A 27 9.52 -19.03 -33.37
N ASN A 28 9.60 -19.72 -34.50
CA ASN A 28 10.33 -19.22 -35.67
C ASN A 28 9.65 -18.00 -36.29
N SER A 29 8.31 -17.96 -36.29
CA SER A 29 7.53 -16.81 -36.77
C SER A 29 7.71 -15.60 -35.84
N LEU A 30 7.62 -15.79 -34.52
CA LEU A 30 7.95 -14.77 -33.52
C LEU A 30 9.38 -14.25 -33.71
N ARG A 31 10.34 -15.14 -33.94
CA ARG A 31 11.73 -14.74 -34.20
C ARG A 31 11.91 -13.98 -35.52
N GLN A 32 11.19 -14.35 -36.58
CA GLN A 32 11.22 -13.62 -37.86
C GLN A 32 10.61 -12.21 -37.77
N LEU A 33 9.65 -12.02 -36.87
CA LEU A 33 9.02 -10.72 -36.63
C LEU A 33 9.81 -9.85 -35.63
N GLY A 34 10.96 -10.31 -35.12
CA GLY A 34 11.76 -9.60 -34.09
C GLY A 34 11.11 -9.56 -32.71
N LEU A 35 10.11 -10.41 -32.51
CA LEU A 35 9.21 -10.51 -31.37
C LEU A 35 9.82 -11.32 -30.21
N ASP A 36 10.85 -12.11 -30.50
CA ASP A 36 11.55 -12.99 -29.55
C ASP A 36 12.22 -12.19 -28.42
N LYS A 37 12.93 -11.10 -28.76
CA LYS A 37 13.59 -10.25 -27.77
C LYS A 37 12.60 -9.53 -26.83
N ALA A 38 11.51 -8.99 -27.37
CA ALA A 38 10.50 -8.30 -26.57
C ALA A 38 9.80 -9.24 -25.58
N ILE A 39 9.48 -10.46 -26.01
CA ILE A 39 8.87 -11.47 -25.13
C ILE A 39 9.87 -11.98 -24.07
N GLU A 40 11.15 -12.14 -24.44
CA GLU A 40 12.20 -12.57 -23.52
C GLU A 40 12.49 -11.51 -22.45
N GLU A 41 12.53 -10.23 -22.83
CA GLU A 41 12.69 -9.09 -21.92
C GLU A 41 11.49 -8.97 -20.98
N LEU A 42 10.27 -9.04 -21.52
CA LEU A 42 9.03 -9.04 -20.76
C LEU A 42 8.93 -10.22 -19.76
N ALA A 43 9.29 -11.42 -20.19
CA ALA A 43 9.30 -12.60 -19.33
C ALA A 43 10.34 -12.49 -18.20
N GLY A 44 11.42 -11.72 -18.41
CA GLY A 44 12.43 -11.42 -17.39
C GLY A 44 11.93 -10.46 -16.31
N ASP A 45 11.08 -9.50 -16.66
CA ASP A 45 10.64 -8.44 -15.75
C ASP A 45 9.48 -8.85 -14.82
N ILE A 46 8.61 -9.77 -15.27
CA ILE A 46 7.43 -10.22 -14.50
C ILE A 46 7.79 -10.85 -13.14
N PRO A 47 8.77 -11.77 -13.03
CA PRO A 47 9.14 -12.35 -11.74
C PRO A 47 9.63 -11.30 -10.73
N GLY A 48 10.46 -10.34 -11.19
CA GLY A 48 10.96 -9.25 -10.35
C GLY A 48 9.87 -8.29 -9.92
N ALA A 49 8.89 -8.03 -10.79
CA ALA A 49 7.71 -7.25 -10.44
C ALA A 49 6.87 -7.92 -9.33
N ARG A 50 6.67 -9.24 -9.45
CA ARG A 50 5.93 -10.03 -8.47
C ARG A 50 6.62 -10.06 -7.10
N GLU A 51 7.94 -10.19 -7.08
CA GLU A 51 8.73 -10.15 -5.84
C GLU A 51 8.58 -8.80 -5.13
N ARG A 52 8.67 -7.69 -5.88
CA ARG A 52 8.52 -6.34 -5.33
C ARG A 52 7.11 -6.06 -4.80
N LEU A 53 6.07 -6.51 -5.51
CA LEU A 53 4.69 -6.45 -5.00
C LEU A 53 4.51 -7.31 -3.74
N GLY A 54 5.15 -8.48 -3.68
CA GLY A 54 5.19 -9.29 -2.46
C GLY A 54 5.82 -8.53 -1.29
N HIS A 55 6.92 -7.82 -1.54
CA HIS A 55 7.58 -7.00 -0.53
C HIS A 55 6.71 -5.84 -0.05
N VAL A 56 5.92 -5.22 -0.95
CA VAL A 56 4.90 -4.21 -0.58
C VAL A 56 3.90 -4.79 0.41
N VAL A 57 3.38 -5.99 0.15
CA VAL A 57 2.43 -6.64 1.07
C VAL A 57 3.07 -6.82 2.46
N THR A 58 4.31 -7.30 2.53
CA THR A 58 5.04 -7.43 3.79
C THR A 58 5.20 -6.08 4.51
N LEU A 59 5.65 -5.04 3.82
CA LEU A 59 5.83 -3.71 4.40
C LEU A 59 4.51 -3.12 4.91
N THR A 60 3.41 -3.33 4.19
CA THR A 60 2.09 -2.87 4.64
C THR A 60 1.59 -3.61 5.88
N GLN A 61 1.92 -4.89 6.01
CA GLN A 61 1.58 -5.66 7.19
C GLN A 61 2.42 -5.21 8.40
N GLU A 62 3.73 -5.04 8.23
CA GLU A 62 4.61 -4.52 9.29
C GLU A 62 4.20 -3.13 9.77
N ALA A 63 3.78 -2.26 8.85
CA ALA A 63 3.25 -0.94 9.18
C ALA A 63 1.98 -1.04 10.03
N ALA A 64 1.03 -1.90 9.63
CA ALA A 64 -0.23 -2.09 10.35
C ALA A 64 0.01 -2.67 11.76
N ASP A 65 0.87 -3.68 11.87
CA ASP A 65 1.24 -4.29 13.15
C ASP A 65 1.92 -3.28 14.07
N SER A 66 2.80 -2.43 13.53
CA SER A 66 3.43 -1.34 14.29
C SER A 66 2.40 -0.35 14.82
N VAL A 67 1.46 0.12 13.98
CA VAL A 67 0.41 1.05 14.42
C VAL A 67 -0.42 0.43 15.54
N LEU A 68 -0.84 -0.82 15.38
CA LEU A 68 -1.67 -1.53 16.35
C LEU A 68 -0.94 -1.67 17.69
N LEU A 69 0.34 -2.06 17.69
CA LEU A 69 1.15 -2.19 18.91
C LEU A 69 1.32 -0.85 19.66
N ASN A 70 1.59 0.24 18.93
CA ASN A 70 1.73 1.57 19.52
C ASN A 70 0.41 2.04 20.15
N VAL A 71 -0.73 1.77 19.49
CA VAL A 71 -2.07 2.08 20.01
C VAL A 71 -2.39 1.25 21.25
N GLU A 72 -2.13 -0.06 21.22
CA GLU A 72 -2.32 -0.96 22.37
C GLU A 72 -1.46 -0.55 23.58
N THR A 73 -0.28 0.04 23.33
CA THR A 73 0.59 0.54 24.39
C THR A 73 0.07 1.84 25.01
N ALA A 74 -0.48 2.76 24.20
CA ALA A 74 -0.94 4.07 24.67
C ALA A 74 -2.33 4.05 25.34
N MET A 75 -3.23 3.20 24.85
CA MET A 75 -4.65 3.20 25.24
C MET A 75 -4.89 2.97 26.75
N PRO A 76 -4.25 1.99 27.42
CA PRO A 76 -4.51 1.71 28.84
C PRO A 76 -4.18 2.89 29.76
N GLY A 77 -3.14 3.66 29.42
CA GLY A 77 -2.76 4.85 30.18
C GLY A 77 -3.83 5.93 30.09
N GLN A 78 -4.40 6.14 28.90
CA GLN A 78 -5.46 7.14 28.67
C GLN A 78 -6.78 6.74 29.33
N GLU A 79 -7.17 5.47 29.26
CA GLU A 79 -8.37 4.95 29.93
C GLU A 79 -8.29 5.17 31.45
N ARG A 80 -7.18 4.76 32.07
CA ARG A 80 -6.95 4.96 33.51
C ARG A 80 -6.96 6.43 33.90
N LEU A 81 -6.40 7.30 33.06
CA LEU A 81 -6.42 8.75 33.29
C LEU A 81 -7.85 9.29 33.33
N SER A 82 -8.70 8.83 32.42
CA SER A 82 -10.12 9.20 32.33
C SER A 82 -10.91 8.69 33.53
N GLU A 83 -10.72 7.43 33.92
CA GLU A 83 -11.38 6.83 35.09
C GLU A 83 -11.02 7.58 36.39
N ASP A 84 -9.73 7.88 36.59
CA ASP A 84 -9.26 8.65 37.75
C ASP A 84 -9.87 10.06 37.76
N ALA A 85 -9.97 10.70 36.58
CA ALA A 85 -10.56 12.04 36.46
C ALA A 85 -12.05 12.04 36.82
N ASP A 86 -12.82 11.07 36.33
CA ASP A 86 -14.25 10.93 36.64
C ASP A 86 -14.48 10.63 38.13
N SER A 87 -13.65 9.77 38.72
CA SER A 87 -13.67 9.47 40.15
C SER A 87 -13.40 10.71 41.00
N LEU A 88 -12.34 11.47 40.68
CA LEU A 88 -12.00 12.71 41.37
C LEU A 88 -13.12 13.75 41.23
N LYS A 89 -13.65 13.94 40.02
CA LYS A 89 -14.75 14.87 39.74
C LYS A 89 -15.99 14.54 40.59
N LEU A 90 -16.37 13.27 40.66
CA LEU A 90 -17.53 12.83 41.44
C LEU A 90 -17.34 13.13 42.93
N ARG A 91 -16.15 12.88 43.47
CA ARG A 91 -15.81 13.17 44.87
C ARG A 91 -15.73 14.66 45.17
N TRP A 92 -15.21 15.48 44.26
CA TRP A 92 -15.22 16.94 44.38
C TRP A 92 -16.64 17.51 44.40
N ASN A 93 -17.54 17.00 43.56
CA ASN A 93 -18.95 17.39 43.57
C ASN A 93 -19.66 17.00 44.87
N ALA A 94 -19.39 15.79 45.39
CA ALA A 94 -19.97 15.36 46.66
C ALA A 94 -19.49 16.23 47.84
N LEU A 95 -18.22 16.67 47.82
CA LEU A 95 -17.67 17.57 48.84
C LEU A 95 -18.29 18.97 48.78
N SER A 96 -18.62 19.49 47.60
CA SER A 96 -19.21 20.82 47.45
C SER A 96 -20.68 20.90 47.88
N GLU A 97 -21.41 19.78 47.79
CA GLU A 97 -22.81 19.66 48.23
C GLU A 97 -22.95 19.23 49.69
N GLY A 98 -21.88 18.68 50.28
CA GLY A 98 -21.84 18.15 51.64
C GLY A 98 -21.41 19.16 52.73
N PRO A 99 -21.43 18.75 54.00
CA PRO A 99 -20.88 19.54 55.09
C PRO A 99 -19.36 19.72 54.94
N GLU A 100 -18.84 20.88 55.36
CA GLU A 100 -17.41 21.21 55.25
C GLU A 100 -16.52 20.22 56.03
N ASP A 101 -15.86 19.30 55.31
CA ASP A 101 -14.83 18.43 55.85
C ASP A 101 -13.45 18.82 55.29
N LYS A 102 -12.65 19.50 56.12
CA LYS A 102 -11.31 19.95 55.76
C LYS A 102 -10.35 18.79 55.50
N ASN A 103 -10.47 17.67 56.23
CA ASN A 103 -9.57 16.54 56.05
C ASN A 103 -9.80 15.87 54.70
N LEU A 104 -11.08 15.66 54.35
CA LEU A 104 -11.46 15.13 53.05
C LEU A 104 -11.02 16.06 51.91
N ALA A 105 -11.13 17.38 52.07
CA ALA A 105 -10.64 18.36 51.10
C ALA A 105 -9.11 18.27 50.88
N TYR A 106 -8.33 18.11 51.95
CA TYR A 106 -6.87 17.95 51.86
C TYR A 106 -6.47 16.64 51.16
N GLU A 107 -7.18 15.55 51.45
CA GLU A 107 -6.97 14.25 50.78
C GLU A 107 -7.24 14.36 49.27
N LEU A 108 -8.41 14.88 48.89
CA LEU A 108 -8.79 15.12 47.50
C LEU A 108 -7.81 16.05 46.77
N ALA A 109 -7.32 17.11 47.41
CA ALA A 109 -6.31 17.98 46.82
C ALA A 109 -4.97 17.26 46.60
N THR A 110 -4.59 16.37 47.51
CA THR A 110 -3.36 15.56 47.40
C THR A 110 -3.49 14.55 46.25
N GLU A 111 -4.62 13.84 46.16
CA GLU A 111 -4.90 12.91 45.07
C GLU A 111 -4.99 13.61 43.72
N THR A 112 -5.66 14.76 43.64
CA THR A 112 -5.74 15.56 42.41
C THR A 112 -4.35 16.00 41.95
N ARG A 113 -3.47 16.37 42.89
CA ARG A 113 -2.08 16.71 42.56
C ARG A 113 -1.30 15.51 42.04
N ALA A 114 -1.50 14.32 42.61
CA ALA A 114 -0.89 13.09 42.13
C ALA A 114 -1.39 12.73 40.72
N TRP A 115 -2.70 12.85 40.47
CA TRP A 115 -3.28 12.67 39.15
C TRP A 115 -2.70 13.65 38.13
N LEU A 116 -2.59 14.94 38.46
CA LEU A 116 -1.96 15.95 37.57
C LEU A 116 -0.50 15.62 37.18
N ILE A 117 0.25 14.95 38.06
CA ILE A 117 1.61 14.48 37.74
C ILE A 117 1.52 13.32 36.74
N ASN A 118 0.62 12.35 36.97
CA ASN A 118 0.40 11.22 36.07
C ASN A 118 -0.07 11.64 34.67
N VAL A 119 -0.91 12.68 34.57
CA VAL A 119 -1.36 13.26 33.29
C VAL A 119 -0.17 13.60 32.39
N ARG A 120 0.85 14.27 32.95
CA ARG A 120 2.04 14.64 32.17
C ARG A 120 2.78 13.41 31.66
N GLN A 121 2.92 12.40 32.50
CA GLN A 121 3.64 11.18 32.15
C GLN A 121 2.91 10.41 31.03
N VAL A 122 1.62 10.10 31.23
CA VAL A 122 0.79 9.39 30.25
C VAL A 122 0.72 10.15 28.93
N ASN A 123 0.61 11.48 28.98
CA ASN A 123 0.59 12.30 27.76
C ASN A 123 1.94 12.27 27.02
N SER A 124 3.06 12.28 27.74
CA SER A 124 4.40 12.13 27.13
C SER A 124 4.56 10.77 26.47
N GLU A 125 4.15 9.69 27.16
CA GLU A 125 4.20 8.33 26.63
C GLU A 125 3.31 8.19 25.39
N THR A 126 2.08 8.71 25.44
CA THR A 126 1.16 8.74 24.29
C THR A 126 1.75 9.50 23.11
N SER A 127 2.33 10.68 23.36
CA SER A 127 2.98 11.47 22.30
C SER A 127 4.15 10.72 21.67
N GLN A 128 4.89 9.93 22.44
CA GLN A 128 5.97 9.10 21.91
C GLN A 128 5.44 7.99 21.01
N GLN A 129 4.34 7.32 21.39
CA GLN A 129 3.69 6.30 20.55
C GLN A 129 3.14 6.92 19.26
N LEU A 130 2.51 8.10 19.32
CA LEU A 130 2.03 8.83 18.14
C LEU A 130 3.18 9.25 17.21
N HIS A 131 4.33 9.66 17.77
CA HIS A 131 5.53 9.92 16.97
C HIS A 131 6.08 8.66 16.31
N ALA A 132 6.07 7.52 16.99
CA ALA A 132 6.49 6.26 16.39
C ALA A 132 5.55 5.85 15.23
N ILE A 133 4.24 6.03 15.41
CA ILE A 133 3.24 5.86 14.35
C ILE A 133 3.51 6.83 13.17
N MET A 134 3.82 8.09 13.45
CA MET A 134 4.15 9.07 12.42
C MET A 134 5.45 8.74 11.69
N MET A 135 6.47 8.23 12.38
CA MET A 135 7.72 7.79 11.73
C MET A 135 7.52 6.54 10.86
N ALA A 136 6.44 5.78 11.08
CA ALA A 136 6.04 4.69 10.19
C ALA A 136 5.63 5.19 8.77
N GLN A 137 5.55 6.50 8.54
CA GLN A 137 5.31 7.09 7.21
C GLN A 137 6.39 6.70 6.17
N GLY A 138 7.57 6.24 6.61
CA GLY A 138 8.55 5.58 5.75
C GLY A 138 8.02 4.35 4.99
N PHE A 139 7.01 3.64 5.53
CA PHE A 139 6.37 2.53 4.82
C PHE A 139 5.56 2.99 3.62
N GLN A 140 4.87 4.14 3.72
CA GLN A 140 4.09 4.68 2.61
C GLN A 140 4.98 5.17 1.47
N ASP A 141 6.11 5.82 1.77
CA ASP A 141 7.06 6.29 0.75
C ASP A 141 7.68 5.13 -0.02
N VAL A 142 8.20 4.12 0.70
CA VAL A 142 8.79 2.92 0.06
C VAL A 142 7.73 2.14 -0.71
N THR A 143 6.54 1.96 -0.16
CA THR A 143 5.44 1.27 -0.85
C THR A 143 5.02 2.03 -2.11
N GLY A 144 4.92 3.36 -2.03
CA GLY A 144 4.57 4.23 -3.16
C GLY A 144 5.59 4.15 -4.28
N GLN A 145 6.89 4.19 -3.96
CA GLN A 145 7.96 4.04 -4.94
C GLN A 145 7.92 2.68 -5.63
N ILE A 146 7.69 1.60 -4.88
CA ILE A 146 7.59 0.26 -5.47
C ILE A 146 6.37 0.18 -6.40
N VAL A 147 5.20 0.66 -5.97
CA VAL A 147 3.99 0.68 -6.81
C VAL A 147 4.19 1.51 -8.07
N GLN A 148 4.79 2.70 -7.97
CA GLN A 148 5.09 3.52 -9.15
C GLN A 148 6.02 2.79 -10.13
N HIS A 149 7.05 2.11 -9.62
CA HIS A 149 7.94 1.30 -10.46
C HIS A 149 7.19 0.15 -11.14
N MET A 150 6.25 -0.50 -10.45
CA MET A 150 5.41 -1.57 -11.02
C MET A 150 4.49 -1.05 -12.12
N VAL A 151 3.88 0.12 -11.91
CA VAL A 151 3.09 0.79 -12.95
C VAL A 151 3.95 1.12 -14.17
N GLY A 152 5.21 1.53 -13.96
CA GLY A 152 6.18 1.72 -15.04
C GLY A 152 6.42 0.45 -15.86
N ILE A 153 6.69 -0.68 -15.19
CA ILE A 153 6.88 -1.98 -15.87
C ILE A 153 5.60 -2.35 -16.64
N LEU A 154 4.42 -2.27 -16.03
CA LEU A 154 3.15 -2.59 -16.67
C LEU A 154 2.88 -1.75 -17.92
N ASN A 155 3.17 -0.44 -17.89
CA ASN A 155 3.05 0.42 -19.05
C ASN A 155 4.01 0.02 -20.18
N GLN A 156 5.23 -0.41 -19.83
CA GLN A 156 6.20 -0.90 -20.80
C GLN A 156 5.75 -2.22 -21.44
N VAL A 157 5.22 -3.15 -20.64
CA VAL A 157 4.58 -4.38 -21.12
C VAL A 157 3.44 -4.07 -22.09
N GLU A 158 2.55 -3.15 -21.72
CA GLU A 158 1.39 -2.76 -22.53
C GLU A 158 1.82 -2.17 -23.87
N GLN A 159 2.78 -1.24 -23.87
CA GLN A 159 3.30 -0.64 -25.10
C GLN A 159 3.93 -1.66 -26.03
N GLN A 160 4.71 -2.59 -25.48
CA GLN A 160 5.28 -3.69 -26.26
C GLN A 160 4.15 -4.53 -26.86
N LEU A 161 3.18 -5.01 -26.06
CA LEU A 161 2.05 -5.81 -26.57
C LEU A 161 1.22 -5.10 -27.66
N ILE A 162 0.99 -3.78 -27.53
CA ILE A 162 0.30 -2.97 -28.56
C ILE A 162 1.13 -2.90 -29.85
N GLN A 163 2.44 -2.70 -29.74
CA GLN A 163 3.34 -2.66 -30.88
C GLN A 163 3.37 -4.03 -31.59
N LEU A 164 3.41 -5.11 -30.82
CA LEU A 164 3.32 -6.47 -31.33
C LEU A 164 2.01 -6.74 -32.09
N LEU A 165 0.87 -6.32 -31.53
CA LEU A 165 -0.44 -6.42 -32.20
C LEU A 165 -0.47 -5.64 -33.52
N ARG A 166 0.17 -4.46 -33.56
CA ARG A 166 0.25 -3.63 -34.77
C ARG A 166 1.11 -4.28 -35.85
N ASP A 167 2.26 -4.83 -35.48
CA ASP A 167 3.21 -5.43 -36.43
C ASP A 167 2.72 -6.79 -36.97
N THR A 168 1.91 -7.51 -36.18
CA THR A 168 1.35 -8.82 -36.58
C THR A 168 0.03 -8.69 -37.37
N SER A 169 -0.55 -7.49 -37.49
CA SER A 169 -1.81 -7.24 -38.20
C SER A 169 -1.67 -6.15 -39.27
N PRO A 170 -1.26 -6.47 -40.50
CA PRO A 170 -1.39 -5.55 -41.63
C PRO A 170 -2.87 -5.50 -42.04
N GLY A 171 -3.69 -4.72 -41.33
CA GLY A 171 -5.11 -4.62 -41.69
C GLY A 171 -6.08 -3.91 -40.74
N ILE A 172 -5.67 -3.47 -39.54
CA ILE A 172 -6.54 -2.66 -38.67
C ILE A 172 -5.94 -1.27 -38.49
N VAL A 173 -5.86 -0.54 -39.60
CA VAL A 173 -5.95 0.91 -39.57
C VAL A 173 -7.27 1.28 -40.22
N SER A 174 -8.26 1.61 -39.38
CA SER A 174 -9.26 2.59 -39.77
C SER A 174 -8.88 3.90 -39.09
N PRO A 175 -8.43 4.92 -39.85
CA PRO A 175 -8.20 6.24 -39.32
C PRO A 175 -9.55 6.96 -39.24
N GLY A 176 -10.03 7.23 -38.02
CA GLY A 176 -11.24 8.03 -37.84
C GLY A 176 -11.84 7.86 -36.45
N HIS A 177 -11.38 8.67 -35.50
CA HIS A 177 -12.18 9.61 -34.72
C HIS A 177 -11.21 10.43 -33.86
N SER A 178 -10.62 11.44 -34.50
CA SER A 178 -10.09 12.60 -33.79
C SER A 178 -11.29 13.47 -33.46
N GLU A 179 -12.02 13.13 -32.39
CA GLU A 179 -12.83 14.12 -31.69
C GLU A 179 -11.96 14.71 -30.58
N LYS A 180 -11.55 15.95 -30.82
CA LYS A 180 -11.01 16.87 -29.82
C LYS A 180 -11.94 16.90 -28.62
N LEU A 181 -11.59 16.20 -27.56
CA LEU A 181 -12.02 16.57 -26.21
C LEU A 181 -10.81 17.20 -25.52
N SER A 182 -10.77 18.52 -25.65
CA SER A 182 -9.94 19.39 -24.85
C SER A 182 -10.40 19.27 -23.40
N SER A 183 -9.66 18.50 -22.62
CA SER A 183 -9.49 18.70 -21.17
C SER A 183 -8.30 17.87 -20.71
N THR A 184 -7.11 18.44 -20.82
CA THR A 184 -5.98 18.08 -19.96
C THR A 184 -6.40 18.26 -18.49
N PRO A 185 -6.31 17.25 -17.61
CA PRO A 185 -5.70 17.49 -16.33
C PRO A 185 -4.20 17.34 -16.53
N SER A 186 -3.49 18.42 -16.26
CA SER A 186 -2.03 18.41 -16.20
C SER A 186 -1.55 17.24 -15.36
N SER A 187 -0.51 16.58 -15.88
CA SER A 187 0.48 15.79 -15.16
C SER A 187 0.43 15.98 -13.63
N THR A 188 -0.01 14.96 -12.92
CA THR A 188 0.31 14.77 -11.50
C THR A 188 1.81 14.49 -11.42
N LEU A 189 2.61 15.55 -11.31
CA LEU A 189 3.97 15.46 -10.79
C LEU A 189 3.91 14.99 -9.33
N PRO A 190 4.99 14.37 -8.80
CA PRO A 190 5.11 14.14 -7.36
C PRO A 190 5.06 15.49 -6.66
N ALA A 191 4.02 15.73 -5.86
CA ALA A 191 3.88 16.94 -5.05
C ALA A 191 5.07 17.01 -4.08
N SER A 192 5.95 17.98 -4.32
CA SER A 192 7.04 18.29 -3.41
C SER A 192 6.53 19.22 -2.32
N GLN A 193 7.20 19.22 -1.16
CA GLN A 193 6.80 20.01 0.01
C GLN A 193 6.64 21.52 -0.31
N ASP A 194 7.38 22.02 -1.29
CA ASP A 194 7.30 23.42 -1.74
C ASP A 194 5.95 23.75 -2.42
N ASP A 195 5.32 22.78 -3.10
CA ASP A 195 4.03 22.97 -3.77
C ASP A 195 2.86 23.10 -2.76
N VAL A 196 3.04 22.56 -1.55
CA VAL A 196 2.07 22.67 -0.46
C VAL A 196 2.16 24.05 0.19
N ASP A 197 3.36 24.57 0.37
CA ASP A 197 3.59 25.91 0.93
C ASP A 197 3.08 27.01 -0.02
N ASP A 198 3.23 26.84 -1.33
CA ASP A 198 2.67 27.74 -2.34
C ASP A 198 1.13 27.72 -2.36
N LEU A 199 0.51 26.55 -2.15
CA LEU A 199 -0.94 26.45 -2.03
C LEU A 199 -1.45 27.12 -0.74
N LEU A 200 -0.74 26.97 0.38
CA LEU A 200 -1.08 27.64 1.65
C LEU A 200 -0.93 29.16 1.55
N ALA A 201 0.10 29.66 0.87
CA ALA A 201 0.27 31.09 0.58
C ALA A 201 -0.84 31.65 -0.33
N SER A 202 -1.34 30.85 -1.28
CA SER A 202 -2.43 31.25 -2.19
C SER A 202 -3.81 31.32 -1.53
N LEU A 203 -4.02 30.58 -0.43
CA LEU A 203 -5.25 30.57 0.36
C LEU A 203 -5.33 31.68 1.43
N GLY A 204 -4.29 32.52 1.52
CA GLY A 204 -4.36 33.79 2.27
C GLY A 204 -4.58 33.62 3.76
N LEU A 205 -3.88 32.66 4.38
CA LEU A 205 -3.67 32.59 5.84
C LEU A 205 -2.28 33.13 6.19
#